data_AF-A0A392SAY8-F1
#
_entry.id   AF-A0A392SAY8-F1
#
_cell.length_a   1.000
_cell.length_b   1.000
_cell.length_c   1.000
_cell.angle_alpha   90.00
_cell.angle_beta   90.00
_cell.angle_gamma   90.00
#
_symmetry.space_group_name_H-M   'P 1'
#
loop_
_entity.id
_entity.type
_entity.pdbx_description
1 polymer ?
#
loop_
_entity_poly.entity_id
_entity_poly.type
_entity_poly.pdbx_seq_one_letter_code
_entity_poly.pdbx_strand_id
1 'polypeptide(L)'
;MDINKNFIAPETYRERVIRTRLYNNGFPVISQADLIEVQQFFVDDINKETGANLTLEDVPPAPEMSMPKRGKRKAKDDVEKK
;
A
#
# COMPACT_ATOMS: atom_id res chain seq x y z
N MET A 1 -31.31 14.41 13.47
CA MET A 1 -30.27 13.46 13.06
C MET A 1 -28.98 14.25 13.00
N ASP A 2 -28.17 14.14 14.05
CA ASP A 2 -26.90 14.85 14.12
C ASP A 2 -25.91 14.10 13.25
N ILE A 3 -25.76 14.61 12.03
CA ILE A 3 -24.72 14.13 11.13
C ILE A 3 -23.42 14.64 11.75
N ASN A 4 -22.69 13.73 12.41
CA ASN A 4 -21.30 13.95 12.78
C ASN A 4 -20.52 14.23 11.50
N LYS A 5 -20.51 15.50 11.08
CA LYS A 5 -19.62 16.01 10.05
C LYS A 5 -18.24 15.95 10.68
N ASN A 6 -17.59 14.81 10.54
CA ASN A 6 -16.16 14.69 10.76
C ASN A 6 -15.54 15.78 9.89
N PHE A 7 -15.13 16.88 10.52
CA PHE A 7 -14.42 17.96 9.86
C PHE A 7 -13.03 17.40 9.55
N ILE A 8 -12.94 16.69 8.43
CA ILE A 8 -11.67 16.24 7.88
C ILE A 8 -11.02 17.53 7.41
N ALA A 9 -9.92 17.91 8.07
CA ALA A 9 -9.10 19.04 7.62
C ALA A 9 -8.82 18.87 6.13
N PRO A 10 -8.83 19.95 5.33
CA PRO A 10 -8.60 19.83 3.90
C PRO A 10 -7.28 19.10 3.67
N GLU A 11 -7.34 17.95 2.98
CA GLU A 11 -6.14 17.19 2.61
C GLU A 11 -5.15 18.16 1.97
N THR A 12 -3.91 18.13 2.46
CA THR A 12 -2.85 18.96 1.89
C THR A 12 -2.64 18.54 0.44
N TYR A 13 -2.18 19.46 -0.40
CA TYR A 13 -1.89 19.17 -1.80
C TYR A 13 -0.94 17.95 -1.95
N ARG A 14 0.05 17.85 -1.06
CA ARG A 14 1.00 16.73 -0.99
C ARG A 14 0.29 15.39 -0.74
N GLU A 15 -0.56 15.30 0.27
CA GLU A 15 -1.32 14.08 0.60
C GLU A 15 -2.23 13.66 -0.57
N ARG A 16 -2.85 14.62 -1.24
CA ARG A 16 -3.66 14.34 -2.44
C ARG A 16 -2.81 13.74 -3.57
N VAL A 17 -1.62 14.30 -3.82
CA VAL A 17 -0.71 13.77 -4.84
C VAL A 17 -0.27 12.36 -4.49
N ILE A 18 0.11 12.10 -3.24
CA ILE A 18 0.46 10.76 -2.75
C ILE A 18 -0.70 9.78 -3.01
N ARG A 19 -1.90 10.11 -2.54
CA ARG A 19 -3.08 9.23 -2.68
C ARG A 19 -3.48 8.97 -4.13
N THR A 20 -3.27 9.91 -5.03
CA THR A 20 -3.68 9.79 -6.44
C THR A 20 -2.62 9.19 -7.35
N ARG A 21 -1.33 9.39 -7.05
CA ARG A 21 -0.22 8.94 -7.91
C ARG A 21 0.50 7.71 -7.37
N LEU A 22 0.65 7.59 -6.04
CA LEU A 22 1.31 6.44 -5.43
C LEU A 22 0.34 5.30 -5.12
N TYR A 23 -0.97 5.54 -5.12
CA TYR A 23 -1.99 4.51 -4.89
C TYR A 23 -3.01 4.44 -6.02
N ASN A 24 -3.30 3.22 -6.46
CA ASN A 24 -4.40 2.92 -7.37
C ASN A 24 -5.41 2.02 -6.66
N ASN A 25 -6.63 2.49 -6.44
CA ASN A 25 -7.69 1.77 -5.73
C ASN A 25 -7.27 1.22 -4.34
N GLY A 26 -6.39 1.94 -3.64
CA GLY A 26 -5.88 1.53 -2.33
C GLY A 26 -4.67 0.59 -2.37
N PHE A 27 -4.19 0.21 -3.56
CA PHE A 27 -2.96 -0.56 -3.72
C PHE A 27 -1.79 0.36 -4.10
N PRO A 28 -0.61 0.19 -3.47
CA PRO A 28 0.57 0.97 -3.84
C PRO A 28 1.01 0.60 -5.25
N VAL A 29 1.25 1.61 -6.08
CA VAL A 29 1.78 1.45 -7.44
C VAL A 29 3.25 1.07 -7.40
N ILE A 30 3.98 1.65 -6.44
CA ILE A 30 5.37 1.35 -6.11
C ILE A 30 5.48 1.24 -4.59
N SER A 31 6.46 0.48 -4.11
CA SER A 31 6.71 0.32 -2.69
C SER A 31 8.19 0.39 -2.36
N GLN A 32 8.51 0.48 -1.07
CA GLN A 32 9.88 0.39 -0.57
C GLN A 32 10.54 -0.97 -0.84
N ALA A 33 9.81 -1.98 -1.31
CA ALA A 33 10.37 -3.26 -1.73
C ALA A 33 11.07 -3.20 -3.10
N ASP A 34 10.77 -2.17 -3.90
CA ASP A 34 11.34 -2.00 -5.24
C ASP A 34 12.78 -1.45 -5.17
N LEU A 35 13.50 -1.49 -6.30
CA LEU A 35 14.87 -0.95 -6.37
C LEU A 35 14.88 0.55 -6.08
N ILE A 36 15.89 1.02 -5.35
CA ILE A 36 16.05 2.44 -4.98
C ILE A 36 16.03 3.35 -6.22
N GLU A 37 16.69 2.93 -7.31
CA GLU A 37 16.69 3.68 -8.58
C GLU A 37 15.30 3.83 -9.19
N VAL A 38 14.47 2.78 -9.08
CA VAL A 38 13.09 2.79 -9.56
C VAL A 38 12.22 3.69 -8.68
N GLN A 39 12.41 3.64 -7.36
CA GLN A 39 11.74 4.53 -6.41
C GLN A 39 12.08 6.00 -6.69
N GLN A 40 13.36 6.30 -6.88
CA GLN A 40 13.84 7.65 -7.16
C GLN A 40 13.30 8.18 -8.48
N PHE A 41 13.39 7.39 -9.56
CA PHE A 41 12.88 7.79 -10.88
C PHE A 41 11.38 8.10 -10.84
N PHE A 42 10.60 7.26 -10.14
CA PHE A 42 9.16 7.46 -10.01
C PHE A 42 8.80 8.72 -9.21
N VAL A 43 9.50 8.97 -8.10
CA VAL A 43 9.33 10.17 -7.28
C VAL A 43 9.71 11.43 -8.05
N ASP A 44 10.81 11.39 -8.80
CA ASP A 44 11.28 12.51 -9.61
C ASP A 44 10.28 12.85 -10.73
N ASP A 45 9.71 11.85 -11.40
CA ASP A 45 8.67 12.04 -12.41
C ASP A 45 7.41 12.68 -11.82
N ILE A 46 6.94 12.20 -10.65
CA ILE A 46 5.79 12.81 -9.96
C ILE A 46 6.10 14.26 -9.60
N ASN A 47 7.28 14.53 -9.04
CA ASN A 47 7.70 15.87 -8.66
C ASN A 47 7.78 16.81 -9.85
N LYS A 48 8.22 16.33 -11.01
CA LYS A 48 8.25 17.10 -12.26
C LYS A 48 6.85 17.43 -12.77
N GLU A 49 5.89 16.52 -12.63
CA GLU A 49 4.50 16.76 -13.06
C GLU A 49 3.69 17.65 -12.10
N THR A 50 3.86 17.44 -10.79
CA THR A 50 2.98 18.06 -9.77
C THR A 50 3.65 19.15 -8.93
N GLY A 51 4.98 19.23 -8.90
CA GLY A 51 5.72 20.16 -8.05
C GLY A 51 5.58 19.88 -6.54
N ALA A 52 5.20 18.65 -6.16
CA ALA A 52 4.86 18.30 -4.79
C ALA A 52 6.08 18.07 -3.86
N ASN A 53 7.29 18.02 -4.40
CA ASN A 53 8.55 17.80 -3.68
C ASN A 53 8.50 16.59 -2.72
N LEU A 54 7.98 15.47 -3.21
CA LEU A 54 7.98 14.18 -2.53
C LEU A 54 9.39 13.63 -2.34
N THR A 55 9.60 12.89 -1.26
CA THR A 55 10.84 12.18 -0.97
C THR A 55 10.62 10.66 -0.98
N LEU A 56 11.70 9.89 -0.89
CA LEU A 56 11.63 8.43 -0.79
C LEU A 56 10.85 7.94 0.44
N GLU A 57 10.72 8.77 1.48
CA GLU A 57 9.94 8.45 2.69
C GLU A 57 8.43 8.46 2.42
N ASP A 58 7.98 9.17 1.38
CA ASP A 58 6.57 9.21 0.96
C ASP A 58 6.17 7.96 0.16
N VAL A 59 7.14 7.15 -0.26
CA VAL A 59 6.90 5.90 -0.98
C VAL A 59 6.22 4.91 -0.01
N PRO A 60 5.12 4.28 -0.43
CA PRO A 60 4.42 3.30 0.40
C PRO A 60 5.35 2.21 0.94
N PRO A 61 5.17 1.77 2.20
CA PRO A 61 5.98 0.71 2.76
C PRO A 61 5.78 -0.60 1.98
N ALA A 62 6.77 -1.48 2.06
CA ALA A 62 6.69 -2.81 1.45
C ALA A 62 5.43 -3.53 1.94
N PRO A 63 4.60 -4.08 1.04
CA PRO A 63 3.41 -4.81 1.45
C PRO A 63 3.81 -6.05 2.27
N GLU A 64 3.29 -6.15 3.49
CA GLU A 64 3.50 -7.35 4.31
C GLU A 64 2.75 -8.53 3.70
N MET A 65 3.50 -9.40 3.01
CA MET A 65 3.00 -10.68 2.52
C MET A 65 2.85 -11.66 3.69
N SER A 66 1.82 -11.47 4.52
CA SER A 66 1.42 -12.50 5.46
C SER A 66 0.82 -13.66 4.65
N MET A 67 1.61 -14.70 4.42
CA MET A 67 1.05 -15.92 3.83
C MET A 67 -0.03 -16.42 4.78
N PRO A 68 -1.27 -16.64 4.31
CA PRO A 68 -2.31 -17.20 5.14
C PRO A 68 -1.78 -18.51 5.72
N LYS A 69 -1.81 -18.64 7.06
CA LYS A 69 -1.30 -19.82 7.75
C LYS A 69 -1.95 -21.04 7.13
N ARG A 70 -1.15 -21.85 6.45
CA ARG A 70 -1.59 -23.07 5.78
C ARG A 70 -2.33 -23.91 6.81
N GLY A 71 -3.66 -23.98 6.70
CA GLY A 71 -4.48 -24.71 7.66
C GLY A 71 -3.96 -26.14 7.79
N LYS A 72 -3.65 -26.59 9.01
CA LYS A 72 -3.23 -27.98 9.23
C LYS A 72 -4.33 -28.89 8.68
N ARG A 73 -4.03 -29.61 7.59
CA ARG A 73 -4.95 -30.65 7.07
C ARG A 73 -5.08 -31.71 8.16
N LYS A 74 -6.30 -32.01 8.61
CA LYS A 74 -6.54 -33.20 9.42
C LYS A 74 -6.24 -34.40 8.52
N ALA A 75 -5.18 -35.15 8.82
CA ALA A 75 -5.04 -36.49 8.26
C ALA A 75 -6.27 -37.27 8.69
N LYS A 76 -6.99 -37.89 7.74
CA LYS A 76 -7.92 -38.94 8.11
C LYS A 76 -7.04 -40.11 8.51
N ASP A 77 -7.11 -40.52 9.77
CA ASP A 77 -6.58 -41.81 10.17
C ASP A 77 -7.32 -42.85 9.32
N ASP A 78 -6.60 -43.53 8.43
CA ASP A 78 -7.11 -44.74 7.78
C ASP A 78 -7.36 -45.75 8.89
N VAL A 79 -8.64 -45.86 9.27
CA VAL A 79 -9.11 -46.99 10.07
C VAL A 79 -9.02 -48.20 9.15
N GLU A 80 -7.88 -48.89 9.18
CA GLU A 80 -7.75 -50.26 8.69
C GLU A 80 -8.70 -51.14 9.50
N LYS A 81 -9.92 -51.28 8.98
CA LYS A 81 -10.86 -52.34 9.36
C LYS A 81 -10.54 -53.58 8.54
N LYS A 82 -9.96 -54.57 9.23
CA LYS A 82 -10.12 -56.03 9.13
C LYS A 82 -8.82 -56.80 8.98
#